data_AF-A0A259K0X9-F1
#
_entry.id   AF-A0A259K0X9-F1
#
_cell.length_a   1.000
_cell.length_b   1.000
_cell.length_c   1.000
_cell.angle_alpha   90.00
_cell.angle_beta   90.00
_cell.angle_gamma   90.00
#
_symmetry.space_group_name_H-M   'P 1'
#
loop_
_entity.id
_entity.type
_entity.pdbx_description
1 polymer ?
#
loop_
_entity_poly.entity_id
_entity_poly.type
_entity_poly.pdbx_seq_one_letter_code
_entity_poly.pdbx_strand_id
1 'polypeptide(L)'
;MNGIRIGSPREFRSYPPEAIAKVEVFPEEVAQRFGFPADRRVVNFVLKNNFASREAEFEYEQPDRGGYSRTEQEFSMLRIADGGRLNLSLEFSDVSLLSEGERGVIQPEVPVAPLPGDPDPADYRSLVPDTAEIQASANWAKSFIDTGSSVSLNANYQRNRSRSLSGLDTVILTDPDGASVLRSLNRADPLERRSQTDTFASAGSYTRPVGDFQRTGTFDA
;
A
#
# COMPACT_ATOMS: atom_id res chain seq x y z
N MET A 1 -19.34 -10.09 -13.92
CA MET A 1 -20.06 -9.56 -12.74
C MET A 1 -21.36 -8.95 -13.22
N ASN A 2 -22.49 -9.38 -12.68
CA ASN A 2 -23.83 -8.99 -13.16
C ASN A 2 -23.97 -9.07 -14.71
N GLY A 3 -23.39 -10.12 -15.33
CA GLY A 3 -23.43 -10.31 -16.78
C GLY A 3 -22.47 -9.44 -17.60
N ILE A 4 -21.63 -8.62 -16.97
CA ILE A 4 -20.67 -7.72 -17.64
C ILE A 4 -19.24 -8.16 -17.37
N ARG A 5 -18.40 -8.04 -18.42
CA ARG A 5 -16.97 -8.35 -18.34
C ARG A 5 -16.27 -7.37 -17.38
N ILE A 6 -15.45 -7.93 -16.50
CA ILE A 6 -14.56 -7.15 -15.63
C ILE A 6 -13.27 -6.81 -16.39
N GLY A 7 -12.74 -5.61 -16.20
CA GLY A 7 -11.54 -5.14 -16.90
C GLY A 7 -10.27 -5.84 -16.41
N SER A 8 -10.25 -6.28 -15.14
CA SER A 8 -9.13 -6.97 -14.52
C SER A 8 -9.58 -8.01 -13.49
N PRO A 9 -8.96 -9.20 -13.41
CA PRO A 9 -9.19 -10.17 -12.34
C PRO A 9 -8.90 -9.62 -10.93
N ARG A 10 -8.12 -8.54 -10.81
CA ARG A 10 -7.80 -7.90 -9.52
C ARG A 10 -9.02 -7.22 -8.89
N GLU A 11 -10.02 -6.82 -9.69
CA GLU A 11 -11.29 -6.26 -9.18
C GLU A 11 -12.02 -7.25 -8.26
N PHE A 12 -11.80 -8.57 -8.38
CA PHE A 12 -12.52 -9.55 -7.58
C PHE A 12 -12.07 -9.61 -6.12
N ARG A 13 -10.78 -9.43 -5.84
CA ARG A 13 -10.22 -9.63 -4.49
C ARG A 13 -10.67 -8.57 -3.48
N SER A 14 -11.14 -7.43 -3.97
CA SER A 14 -11.56 -6.29 -3.13
C SER A 14 -13.05 -6.31 -2.78
N TYR A 15 -13.82 -7.34 -3.16
CA TYR A 15 -15.22 -7.48 -2.75
C TYR A 15 -15.35 -8.35 -1.50
N PRO A 16 -15.96 -7.83 -0.41
CA PRO A 16 -16.28 -8.66 0.74
C PRO A 16 -17.29 -9.74 0.33
N PRO A 17 -17.19 -10.97 0.87
CA PRO A 17 -18.06 -12.08 0.50
C PRO A 17 -19.54 -11.76 0.72
N GLU A 18 -19.88 -10.89 1.67
CA GLU A 18 -21.23 -10.45 1.99
C GLU A 18 -21.88 -9.62 0.87
N ALA A 19 -21.09 -9.00 -0.02
CA ALA A 19 -21.59 -8.23 -1.16
C ALA A 19 -22.11 -9.14 -2.29
N ILE A 20 -21.81 -10.44 -2.25
CA ILE A 20 -22.19 -11.42 -3.27
C ILE A 20 -23.58 -11.98 -2.92
N ALA A 21 -24.56 -11.77 -3.80
CA ALA A 21 -25.89 -12.33 -3.67
C ALA A 21 -25.97 -13.77 -4.18
N LYS A 22 -25.29 -14.07 -5.29
CA LYS A 22 -25.28 -15.40 -5.91
C LYS A 22 -24.04 -15.58 -6.78
N VAL A 23 -23.55 -16.81 -6.87
CA VAL A 23 -22.52 -17.21 -7.83
C VAL A 23 -23.16 -18.10 -8.89
N GLU A 24 -23.01 -17.73 -10.15
CA GLU A 24 -23.48 -18.50 -11.29
C GLU A 24 -22.27 -19.04 -12.05
N VAL A 25 -22.23 -20.35 -12.24
CA VAL A 25 -21.19 -21.01 -13.05
C VAL A 25 -21.84 -21.44 -14.34
N PHE A 26 -21.43 -20.83 -15.45
CA PHE A 26 -21.95 -21.15 -16.76
C PHE A 26 -21.10 -22.20 -17.46
N PRO A 27 -21.73 -23.17 -18.16
CA PRO A 27 -21.02 -24.12 -19.00
C PRO A 27 -20.40 -23.42 -20.22
N GLU A 28 -19.48 -24.11 -20.88
CA GLU A 28 -18.65 -23.60 -21.98
C GLU A 28 -19.48 -23.09 -23.17
N GLU A 29 -20.66 -23.65 -23.44
CA GLU A 29 -21.50 -23.18 -24.56
C GLU A 29 -22.10 -21.79 -24.31
N VAL A 30 -22.33 -21.42 -23.04
CA VAL A 30 -22.88 -20.13 -22.64
C VAL A 30 -21.80 -19.05 -22.61
N ALA A 31 -20.54 -19.43 -22.39
CA ALA A 31 -19.38 -18.52 -22.41
C ALA A 31 -19.20 -17.82 -23.77
N GLN A 32 -19.48 -18.53 -24.88
CA GLN A 32 -19.45 -17.94 -26.23
C GLN A 32 -20.41 -16.75 -26.38
N ARG A 33 -21.60 -16.80 -25.74
CA ARG A 33 -22.59 -15.71 -25.80
C ARG A 33 -22.12 -14.43 -25.12
N PHE A 34 -21.15 -14.54 -24.21
CA PHE A 34 -20.52 -13.40 -23.53
C PHE A 34 -19.16 -13.00 -24.15
N GLY A 35 -18.83 -13.53 -25.33
CA GLY A 35 -17.61 -13.18 -26.06
C GLY A 35 -16.32 -13.82 -25.53
N PHE A 36 -16.43 -14.88 -24.73
CA PHE A 36 -15.29 -15.67 -24.27
C PHE A 36 -15.03 -16.86 -25.21
N PRO A 37 -13.77 -17.32 -25.35
CA PRO A 37 -13.47 -18.50 -26.16
C PRO A 37 -14.10 -19.76 -25.56
N ALA A 38 -14.46 -20.69 -26.44
CA ALA A 38 -15.32 -21.85 -26.15
C ALA A 38 -14.71 -22.90 -25.22
N ASP A 39 -13.44 -22.75 -24.87
CA ASP A 39 -12.66 -23.61 -23.97
C ASP A 39 -12.72 -23.15 -22.51
N ARG A 40 -13.39 -22.02 -22.23
CA ARG A 40 -13.37 -21.38 -20.90
C ARG A 40 -14.74 -21.37 -20.24
N ARG A 41 -14.77 -21.81 -18.99
CA ARG A 41 -15.91 -21.62 -18.09
C ARG A 41 -15.97 -20.17 -17.63
N VAL A 42 -17.18 -19.64 -17.51
CA VAL A 42 -17.42 -18.26 -17.04
C VAL A 42 -18.12 -18.30 -15.70
N VAL A 43 -17.54 -17.62 -14.71
CA VAL A 43 -18.17 -17.41 -13.41
C VAL A 43 -18.76 -16.00 -13.39
N ASN A 44 -20.07 -15.91 -13.18
CA ASN A 44 -20.78 -14.66 -12.98
C ASN A 44 -21.15 -14.49 -11.50
N PHE A 45 -20.49 -13.54 -10.85
CA PHE A 45 -20.90 -13.07 -9.53
C PHE A 45 -22.05 -12.08 -9.68
N VAL A 46 -23.17 -12.40 -9.03
CA VAL A 46 -24.33 -11.53 -8.89
C VAL A 46 -24.20 -10.80 -7.56
N LEU A 47 -24.14 -9.48 -7.60
CA LEU A 47 -24.01 -8.63 -6.42
C LEU A 47 -25.38 -8.32 -5.81
N LYS A 48 -25.42 -8.05 -4.49
CA LYS A 48 -26.64 -7.53 -3.85
C LYS A 48 -27.03 -6.18 -4.44
N ASN A 49 -28.32 -5.99 -4.68
CA ASN A 49 -28.86 -4.69 -5.09
C ASN A 49 -28.78 -3.70 -3.94
N ASN A 50 -28.40 -2.45 -4.22
CA ASN A 50 -28.35 -1.34 -3.25
C ASN A 50 -27.52 -1.65 -2.00
N PHE A 51 -26.41 -2.37 -2.17
CA PHE A 51 -25.48 -2.67 -1.09
C PHE A 51 -24.53 -1.50 -0.86
N ALA A 52 -24.29 -1.17 0.40
CA ALA A 52 -23.23 -0.26 0.80
C ALA A 52 -22.57 -0.77 2.07
N SER A 53 -21.24 -0.73 2.10
CA SER A 53 -20.45 -1.00 3.29
C SER A 53 -19.38 0.07 3.46
N ARG A 54 -19.00 0.25 4.72
CA ARG A 54 -17.87 1.07 5.14
C ARG A 54 -17.21 0.32 6.29
N GLU A 55 -15.90 0.22 6.22
CA GLU A 55 -15.10 -0.53 7.18
C GLU A 55 -13.91 0.33 7.58
N ALA A 56 -13.52 0.19 8.84
CA ALA A 56 -12.37 0.85 9.41
C ALA A 56 -11.71 -0.12 10.38
N GLU A 57 -10.47 -0.48 10.09
CA GLU A 57 -9.67 -1.38 10.91
C GLU A 57 -8.42 -0.64 11.41
N PHE A 58 -8.05 -0.93 12.65
CA PHE A 58 -6.93 -0.32 13.33
C PHE A 58 -6.17 -1.42 14.05
N GLU A 59 -4.91 -1.62 13.67
CA GLU A 59 -4.01 -2.58 14.30
C GLU A 59 -2.83 -1.86 14.93
N TYR A 60 -2.44 -2.34 16.10
CA TYR A 60 -1.27 -1.90 16.83
C TYR A 60 -0.51 -3.13 17.32
N GLU A 61 0.72 -3.28 16.85
CA GLU A 61 1.62 -4.34 17.26
C GLU A 61 2.80 -3.75 18.04
N GLN A 62 3.11 -4.34 19.18
CA GLN A 62 4.29 -3.99 19.96
C GLN A 62 4.85 -5.23 20.67
N PRO A 63 6.18 -5.46 20.65
CA PRO A 63 6.79 -6.52 21.45
C PRO A 63 6.63 -6.27 22.95
N ASP A 64 6.34 -7.33 23.72
CA ASP A 64 6.23 -7.28 25.19
C ASP A 64 7.51 -6.76 25.89
N ARG A 65 8.65 -6.90 25.22
CA ARG A 65 9.98 -6.48 25.70
C ARG A 65 10.43 -5.15 25.11
N GLY A 66 9.50 -4.34 24.61
CA GLY A 66 9.77 -3.05 23.98
C GLY A 66 10.57 -3.12 22.67
N GLY A 67 10.89 -1.95 22.14
CA GLY A 67 11.56 -1.76 20.85
C GLY A 67 10.65 -1.01 19.86
N TYR A 68 10.62 -1.46 18.61
CA TYR A 68 9.76 -0.86 17.59
C TYR A 68 8.28 -1.21 17.81
N SER A 69 7.41 -0.39 17.22
CA SER A 69 5.98 -0.64 17.10
C SER A 69 5.59 -0.63 15.63
N ARG A 70 4.51 -1.34 15.30
CA ARG A 70 3.90 -1.31 13.97
C ARG A 70 2.45 -0.91 14.12
N THR A 71 1.99 -0.03 13.24
CA THR A 71 0.59 0.39 13.18
C THR A 71 0.06 0.19 11.77
N GLU A 72 -1.19 -0.25 11.66
CA GLU A 72 -1.86 -0.44 10.38
C GLU A 72 -3.28 0.10 10.50
N GLN A 73 -3.70 0.88 9.51
CA GLN A 73 -4.99 1.55 9.47
C GLN A 73 -5.59 1.32 8.10
N GLU A 74 -6.69 0.57 8.02
CA GLU A 74 -7.41 0.31 6.78
C GLU A 74 -8.77 1.00 6.81
N PHE A 75 -9.11 1.68 5.71
CA PHE A 75 -10.42 2.25 5.48
C PHE A 75 -10.94 1.79 4.12
N SER A 76 -12.08 1.10 4.13
CA SER A 76 -12.72 0.62 2.90
C SER A 76 -14.14 1.16 2.76
N MET A 77 -14.56 1.42 1.53
CA MET A 77 -15.93 1.79 1.20
C MET A 77 -16.35 1.11 -0.10
N LEU A 78 -17.46 0.39 -0.03
CA LEU A 78 -18.11 -0.21 -1.19
C LEU A 78 -19.52 0.34 -1.32
N ARG A 79 -19.90 0.72 -2.55
CA ARG A 79 -21.27 1.09 -2.89
C ARG A 79 -21.66 0.47 -4.22
N ILE A 80 -22.79 -0.24 -4.22
CA ILE A 80 -23.38 -0.89 -5.38
C ILE A 80 -24.82 -0.39 -5.50
N ALA A 81 -25.12 0.38 -6.53
CA ALA A 81 -26.46 0.93 -6.79
C ALA A 81 -26.64 1.24 -8.28
N ASP A 82 -27.85 1.06 -8.79
CA ASP A 82 -28.26 1.49 -10.13
C ASP A 82 -27.33 1.03 -11.27
N GLY A 83 -26.90 -0.24 -11.24
CA GLY A 83 -25.97 -0.80 -12.23
C GLY A 83 -24.53 -0.28 -12.12
N GLY A 84 -24.23 0.51 -11.10
CA GLY A 84 -22.91 1.04 -10.76
C GLY A 84 -22.30 0.38 -9.53
N ARG A 85 -20.96 0.36 -9.48
CA ARG A 85 -20.14 -0.10 -8.37
C ARG A 85 -19.00 0.89 -8.14
N LEU A 86 -18.79 1.28 -6.90
CA LEU A 86 -17.67 2.10 -6.44
C LEU A 86 -17.02 1.38 -5.26
N ASN A 87 -15.74 1.10 -5.36
CA ASN A 87 -14.92 0.53 -4.30
C ASN A 87 -13.71 1.43 -4.08
N LEU A 88 -13.55 1.93 -2.85
CA LEU A 88 -12.43 2.74 -2.41
C LEU A 88 -11.76 2.01 -1.24
N SER A 89 -10.43 1.94 -1.25
CA SER A 89 -9.65 1.42 -0.14
C SER A 89 -8.44 2.32 0.09
N LEU A 90 -8.13 2.58 1.35
CA LEU A 90 -7.00 3.35 1.83
C LEU A 90 -6.34 2.57 2.96
N GLU A 91 -5.03 2.38 2.88
CA GLU A 91 -4.23 1.69 3.89
C GLU A 91 -3.06 2.60 4.28
N PHE A 92 -2.82 2.74 5.58
CA PHE A 92 -1.65 3.41 6.13
C PHE A 92 -0.95 2.45 7.06
N SER A 93 0.33 2.18 6.80
CA SER A 93 1.16 1.38 7.70
C SER A 93 2.42 2.15 8.10
N ASP A 94 2.80 2.03 9.36
CA ASP A 94 3.97 2.69 9.94
C ASP A 94 4.72 1.71 10.84
N VAL A 95 6.04 1.72 10.74
CA VAL A 95 6.95 0.98 11.63
C VAL A 95 7.92 1.98 12.21
N SER A 96 7.93 2.10 13.53
CA SER A 96 8.84 3.02 14.21
C SER A 96 10.29 2.54 14.16
N LEU A 97 11.22 3.49 14.22
CA LEU A 97 12.65 3.19 14.34
C LEU A 97 12.96 2.30 15.58
N LEU A 98 13.96 1.42 15.45
CA LEU A 98 14.64 0.77 16.59
C LEU A 98 16.13 1.09 16.51
N SER A 99 16.66 1.76 17.53
CA SER A 99 18.08 2.07 17.61
C SER A 99 18.93 0.91 18.16
N GLU A 100 20.24 0.96 17.91
CA GLU A 100 21.23 0.09 18.55
C GLU A 100 21.28 0.31 20.06
N GLY A 101 21.14 1.56 20.51
CA GLY A 101 21.10 1.97 21.91
C GLY A 101 19.94 1.34 22.69
N GLU A 102 18.74 1.31 22.11
CA GLU A 102 17.57 0.63 22.70
C GLU A 102 17.76 -0.87 22.93
N ARG A 103 18.66 -1.51 22.18
CA ARG A 103 19.01 -2.93 22.35
C ARG A 103 20.31 -3.15 23.11
N GLY A 104 20.96 -2.08 23.58
CA GLY A 104 22.24 -2.17 24.27
C GLY A 104 23.32 -2.81 23.39
N VAL A 105 23.29 -2.55 22.08
CA VAL A 105 24.30 -3.08 21.16
C VAL A 105 25.64 -2.45 21.50
N ILE A 106 26.60 -3.29 21.85
CA ILE A 106 27.96 -2.88 22.19
C ILE A 106 28.62 -2.32 20.92
N GLN A 107 28.99 -1.04 20.96
CA GLN A 107 29.70 -0.38 19.88
C GLN A 107 31.16 -0.87 19.83
N PRO A 108 31.79 -0.90 18.63
CA PRO A 108 33.19 -1.22 18.52
C PRO A 108 34.06 -0.22 19.29
N GLU A 109 35.11 -0.74 19.92
CA GLU A 109 36.06 0.08 20.67
C GLU A 109 36.81 1.03 19.71
N VAL A 110 36.77 2.33 20.01
CA VAL A 110 37.45 3.36 19.22
C VAL A 110 38.83 3.66 19.83
N PRO A 111 39.88 3.87 19.01
CA PRO A 111 41.24 4.13 19.50
C PRO A 111 41.39 5.39 20.36
N VAL A 112 40.44 6.33 20.25
CA VAL A 112 40.40 7.58 21.00
C VAL A 112 39.19 7.55 21.91
N ALA A 113 39.39 7.85 23.20
CA ALA A 113 38.32 7.84 24.18
C ALA A 113 37.24 8.88 23.83
N PRO A 114 35.95 8.52 23.91
CA PRO A 114 34.86 9.48 23.80
C PRO A 114 34.84 10.42 25.01
N LEU A 115 34.41 11.67 24.80
CA LEU A 115 34.26 12.62 25.90
C LEU A 115 33.04 12.27 26.77
N PRO A 116 33.17 12.14 28.10
CA PRO A 116 32.03 11.99 28.99
C PRO A 116 31.04 13.17 28.84
N GLY A 117 29.77 12.86 28.59
CA GLY A 117 28.69 13.84 28.41
C GLY A 117 28.31 14.12 26.96
N ASP A 118 29.09 13.62 25.99
CA ASP A 118 28.65 13.60 24.59
C ASP A 118 27.53 12.55 24.38
N PRO A 119 26.64 12.75 23.39
CA PRO A 119 25.57 11.80 23.08
C PRO A 119 26.11 10.44 22.64
N ASP A 120 25.44 9.36 23.07
CA ASP A 120 25.80 8.00 22.67
C ASP A 120 25.48 7.78 21.19
N PRO A 121 26.48 7.47 20.33
CA PRO A 121 26.24 7.16 18.92
C PRO A 121 25.25 6.01 18.69
N ALA A 122 25.13 5.05 19.62
CA ALA A 122 24.25 3.90 19.49
C ALA A 122 22.76 4.30 19.41
N ASP A 123 22.36 5.38 20.08
CA ASP A 123 20.99 5.92 20.01
C ASP A 123 20.64 6.47 18.62
N TYR A 124 21.67 6.75 17.81
CA TYR A 124 21.56 7.35 16.49
C TYR A 124 21.98 6.40 15.37
N ARG A 125 22.05 5.08 15.64
CA ARG A 125 22.27 4.02 14.65
C ARG A 125 21.06 3.10 14.67
N SER A 126 20.44 2.88 13.51
CA SER A 126 19.20 2.09 13.44
C SER A 126 19.46 0.62 13.17
N LEU A 127 18.91 -0.26 13.98
CA LEU A 127 18.75 -1.69 13.69
C LEU A 127 17.56 -1.96 12.78
N VAL A 128 16.45 -1.25 13.03
CA VAL A 128 15.25 -1.25 12.17
C VAL A 128 15.00 0.20 11.74
N PRO A 129 14.85 0.46 10.42
CA PRO A 129 14.53 1.80 9.94
C PRO A 129 13.08 2.18 10.29
N ASP A 130 12.85 3.48 10.37
CA ASP A 130 11.52 4.07 10.40
C ASP A 130 10.92 3.91 8.99
N THR A 131 9.73 3.32 8.87
CA THR A 131 9.07 3.14 7.55
C THR A 131 7.63 3.59 7.60
N ALA A 132 7.17 4.21 6.52
CA ALA A 132 5.76 4.57 6.34
C ALA A 132 5.32 4.21 4.92
N GLU A 133 4.20 3.51 4.82
CA GLU A 133 3.57 3.14 3.55
C GLU A 133 2.12 3.65 3.51
N ILE A 134 1.76 4.17 2.34
CA ILE A 134 0.40 4.60 2.02
C ILE A 134 -0.01 3.86 0.76
N GLN A 135 -1.11 3.10 0.83
CA GLN A 135 -1.72 2.49 -0.34
C GLN A 135 -3.14 3.05 -0.51
N ALA A 136 -3.50 3.37 -1.75
CA ALA A 136 -4.82 3.85 -2.09
C ALA A 136 -5.29 3.19 -3.37
N SER A 137 -6.52 2.67 -3.37
CA SER A 137 -7.15 2.10 -4.55
C SER A 137 -8.56 2.65 -4.74
N ALA A 138 -8.91 2.95 -5.99
CA ALA A 138 -10.22 3.41 -6.38
C ALA A 138 -10.67 2.67 -7.63
N ASN A 139 -11.80 1.97 -7.52
CA ASN A 139 -12.37 1.19 -8.60
C ASN A 139 -13.82 1.62 -8.78
N TRP A 140 -14.17 2.03 -9.99
CA TRP A 140 -15.52 2.43 -10.34
C TRP A 140 -15.94 1.76 -11.63
N ALA A 141 -17.17 1.26 -11.69
CA ALA A 141 -17.76 0.85 -12.95
C ALA A 141 -19.25 1.16 -12.96
N LYS A 142 -19.81 1.46 -14.13
CA LYS A 142 -21.23 1.69 -14.31
C LYS A 142 -21.72 1.10 -15.61
N SER A 143 -22.92 0.53 -15.53
CA SER A 143 -23.63 -0.09 -16.65
C SER A 143 -24.89 0.72 -16.93
N PHE A 144 -25.12 1.05 -18.18
CA PHE A 144 -26.26 1.81 -18.65
C PHE A 144 -27.18 0.86 -19.40
N ILE A 145 -28.24 0.40 -18.73
CA ILE A 145 -29.15 -0.62 -19.27
C ILE A 145 -29.85 -0.10 -20.54
N ASP A 146 -30.30 1.16 -20.53
CA ASP A 146 -31.04 1.77 -21.64
C ASP A 146 -30.22 1.84 -22.95
N THR A 147 -28.91 1.97 -22.84
CA THR A 147 -27.99 2.09 -23.99
C THR A 147 -27.15 0.83 -24.22
N GLY A 148 -27.21 -0.16 -23.32
CA GLY A 148 -26.35 -1.34 -23.31
C GLY A 148 -24.85 -1.03 -23.15
N SER A 149 -24.49 0.21 -22.76
CA SER A 149 -23.09 0.63 -22.61
C SER A 149 -22.57 0.40 -21.18
N SER A 150 -21.25 0.30 -21.03
CA SER A 150 -20.60 0.16 -19.73
C SER A 150 -19.27 0.90 -19.68
N VAL A 151 -18.90 1.34 -18.49
CA VAL A 151 -17.67 2.09 -18.21
C VAL A 151 -17.01 1.50 -16.98
N SER A 152 -15.69 1.38 -17.00
CA SER A 152 -14.88 1.03 -15.83
C SER A 152 -13.68 1.96 -15.71
N LEU A 153 -13.30 2.30 -14.49
CA LEU A 153 -12.13 3.09 -14.14
C LEU A 153 -11.47 2.46 -12.92
N ASN A 154 -10.15 2.35 -12.94
CA ASN A 154 -9.35 1.92 -11.80
C ASN A 154 -8.17 2.88 -11.63
N ALA A 155 -7.85 3.22 -10.39
CA ALA A 155 -6.68 4.02 -10.03
C ALA A 155 -6.05 3.45 -8.76
N ASN A 156 -4.73 3.39 -8.74
CA ASN A 156 -3.95 2.93 -7.59
C ASN A 156 -2.79 3.89 -7.35
N TYR A 157 -2.51 4.14 -6.09
CA TYR A 157 -1.37 4.94 -5.63
C TYR A 157 -0.70 4.21 -4.48
N GLN A 158 0.62 4.15 -4.50
CA GLN A 158 1.43 3.61 -3.42
C GLN A 158 2.62 4.52 -3.17
N ARG A 159 2.83 4.91 -1.91
CA ARG A 159 4.01 5.62 -1.45
C ARG A 159 4.70 4.82 -0.36
N ASN A 160 5.98 4.54 -0.57
CA ASN A 160 6.85 3.87 0.40
C ASN A 160 7.93 4.85 0.85
N ARG A 161 8.11 5.01 2.16
CA ARG A 161 9.16 5.81 2.78
C ARG A 161 9.96 4.97 3.76
N SER A 162 11.26 5.22 3.80
CA SER A 162 12.16 4.63 4.80
C SER A 162 13.21 5.65 5.24
N ARG A 163 13.47 5.73 6.55
CA ARG A 163 14.55 6.50 7.16
C ARG A 163 15.36 5.59 8.10
N SER A 164 16.64 5.43 7.81
CA SER A 164 17.60 4.76 8.70
C SER A 164 18.60 5.77 9.25
N LEU A 165 19.01 5.59 10.51
CA LEU A 165 20.06 6.40 11.13
C LEU A 165 21.40 5.66 11.05
N SER A 166 22.46 6.39 10.74
CA SER A 166 23.82 5.85 10.52
C SER A 166 24.83 6.27 11.59
N GLY A 167 24.40 7.09 12.56
CA GLY A 167 25.22 7.59 13.67
C GLY A 167 25.21 9.10 13.75
N LEU A 168 26.16 9.63 14.52
CA LEU A 168 26.41 11.05 14.66
C LEU A 168 27.68 11.46 13.92
N ASP A 169 27.80 12.75 13.63
CA ASP A 169 29.06 13.33 13.19
C ASP A 169 30.08 13.20 14.31
N THR A 170 31.30 12.77 13.98
CA THR A 170 32.38 12.64 14.95
C THR A 170 33.60 13.44 14.53
N VAL A 171 34.28 14.04 15.51
CA VAL A 171 35.55 14.76 15.29
C VAL A 171 36.54 14.40 16.39
N ILE A 172 37.79 14.16 16.02
CA ILE A 172 38.88 14.00 16.97
C ILE A 172 39.48 15.37 17.21
N LEU A 173 39.48 15.82 18.46
CA LEU A 173 40.17 17.03 18.89
C LEU A 173 41.48 16.63 19.57
N THR A 174 42.59 17.25 19.15
CA THR A 174 43.91 17.05 19.73
C THR A 174 44.40 18.36 20.32
N ASP A 175 44.85 18.34 21.57
CA ASP A 175 45.40 19.51 22.24
C ASP A 175 46.88 19.74 21.86
N PRO A 176 47.47 20.90 22.22
CA PRO A 176 48.88 21.19 21.95
C PRO A 176 49.87 20.22 22.63
N ASP A 177 49.46 19.56 23.70
CA ASP A 177 50.27 18.59 24.45
C ASP A 177 50.18 17.17 23.85
N GLY A 178 49.36 16.99 22.81
CA GLY A 178 49.20 15.75 22.03
C GLY A 178 48.10 14.82 22.54
N ALA A 179 47.34 15.19 23.59
CA ALA A 179 46.21 14.40 24.05
C ALA A 179 45.03 14.56 23.08
N SER A 180 44.35 13.46 22.76
CA SER A 180 43.24 13.44 21.81
C SER A 180 41.94 12.94 22.45
N VAL A 181 40.80 13.52 22.05
CA VAL A 181 39.46 13.12 22.48
C VAL A 181 38.52 13.04 21.29
N LEU A 182 37.65 12.02 21.27
CA LEU A 182 36.59 11.91 20.27
C LEU A 182 35.36 12.68 20.76
N ARG A 183 34.87 13.57 19.90
CA ARG A 183 33.62 14.31 20.12
C ARG A 183 32.53 13.79 19.21
N SER A 184 31.35 13.54 19.77
CA SER A 184 30.13 13.26 19.01
C SER A 184 29.26 14.51 18.96
N LEU A 185 28.98 14.97 17.74
CA LEU A 185 28.32 16.23 17.46
C LEU A 185 26.95 15.98 16.83
N ASN A 186 26.25 17.08 16.55
CA ASN A 186 25.07 17.09 15.69
C ASN A 186 23.90 16.20 16.15
N ARG A 187 23.65 16.15 17.46
CA ARG A 187 22.51 15.44 18.06
C ARG A 187 21.15 15.80 17.43
N ALA A 188 21.01 17.03 16.93
CA ALA A 188 19.78 17.54 16.34
C ALA A 188 19.56 17.11 14.88
N ASP A 189 20.61 16.71 14.17
CA ASP A 189 20.58 16.31 12.77
C ASP A 189 21.56 15.14 12.54
N PRO A 190 21.25 13.93 13.04
CA PRO A 190 22.11 12.77 12.89
C PRO A 190 22.32 12.40 11.41
N LEU A 191 23.30 11.55 11.14
CA LEU A 191 23.52 11.04 9.78
C LEU A 191 22.38 10.09 9.38
N GLU A 192 21.61 10.46 8.37
CA GLU A 192 20.45 9.68 7.92
C GLU A 192 20.58 9.21 6.47
N ARG A 193 19.97 8.07 6.18
CA ARG A 193 19.68 7.62 4.81
C ARG A 193 18.17 7.53 4.64
N ARG A 194 17.66 8.25 3.64
CA ARG A 194 16.23 8.31 3.32
C ARG A 194 15.97 7.72 1.93
N SER A 195 14.91 6.94 1.80
CA SER A 195 14.39 6.46 0.52
C SER A 195 12.90 6.78 0.44
N GLN A 196 12.45 7.19 -0.74
CA GLN A 196 11.05 7.39 -1.05
C GLN A 196 10.75 6.88 -2.45
N THR A 197 9.68 6.12 -2.60
CA THR A 197 9.16 5.66 -3.90
C THR A 197 7.68 5.96 -3.99
N ASP A 198 7.27 6.53 -5.12
CA ASP A 198 5.89 6.85 -5.43
C ASP A 198 5.51 6.10 -6.72
N THR A 199 4.47 5.27 -6.65
CA THR A 199 3.93 4.55 -7.81
C THR A 199 2.48 4.96 -8.00
N PHE A 200 2.12 5.30 -9.23
CA PHE A 200 0.75 5.60 -9.63
C PHE A 200 0.42 4.78 -10.87
N ALA A 201 -0.79 4.22 -10.91
CA ALA A 201 -1.29 3.49 -12.07
C ALA A 201 -2.79 3.70 -12.20
N SER A 202 -3.26 3.91 -13.41
CA SER A 202 -4.65 4.17 -13.74
C SER A 202 -5.04 3.51 -15.05
N ALA A 203 -6.21 2.92 -15.11
CA ALA A 203 -6.73 2.37 -16.35
C ALA A 203 -8.24 2.52 -16.41
N GLY A 204 -8.80 2.30 -17.59
CA GLY A 204 -10.24 2.32 -17.76
C GLY A 204 -10.69 1.78 -19.10
N SER A 205 -11.99 1.52 -19.18
CA SER A 205 -12.63 1.01 -20.38
C SER A 205 -14.00 1.62 -20.60
N TYR A 206 -14.39 1.73 -21.85
CA TYR A 206 -15.71 2.14 -22.30
C TYR A 206 -16.17 1.18 -23.38
N THR A 207 -17.28 0.48 -23.15
CA THR A 207 -17.89 -0.45 -24.11
C THR A 207 -19.28 0.02 -24.47
N ARG A 208 -19.63 0.00 -25.76
CA ARG A 208 -20.99 0.24 -26.25
C ARG A 208 -21.36 -0.63 -27.46
N PRO A 209 -22.62 -1.01 -27.60
CA PRO A 209 -23.14 -1.58 -28.84
C PRO A 209 -23.24 -0.49 -29.93
N VAL A 210 -22.99 -0.87 -31.18
CA VAL A 210 -23.13 -0.05 -32.39
C VAL A 210 -23.68 -0.95 -33.49
N GLY A 211 -25.01 -0.99 -33.66
CA GLY A 211 -25.67 -1.99 -34.50
C GLY A 211 -25.38 -3.39 -33.96
N ASP A 212 -24.94 -4.30 -34.84
CA ASP A 212 -24.55 -5.67 -34.47
C ASP A 212 -23.12 -5.77 -33.89
N PHE A 213 -22.39 -4.65 -33.82
CA PHE A 213 -21.01 -4.63 -33.35
C PHE A 213 -20.90 -4.13 -31.90
N GLN A 214 -19.86 -4.57 -31.20
CA GLN A 214 -19.44 -3.96 -29.92
C GLN A 214 -18.16 -3.14 -30.13
N ARG A 215 -18.19 -1.88 -29.72
CA ARG A 215 -17.01 -1.02 -29.68
C ARG A 215 -16.51 -0.88 -28.26
N THR A 216 -15.24 -1.21 -28.04
CA THR A 216 -14.55 -1.04 -26.76
C THR A 216 -13.34 -0.12 -26.93
N GLY A 217 -13.24 0.89 -26.09
CA GLY A 217 -12.06 1.73 -25.94
C GLY A 217 -11.46 1.51 -24.55
N THR A 218 -10.13 1.51 -24.45
CA THR A 218 -9.40 1.34 -23.19
C THR A 218 -8.31 2.40 -23.07
N PHE A 219 -7.96 2.77 -21.84
CA PHE A 219 -6.76 3.55 -21.53
C PHE A 219 -6.00 2.90 -20.37
N ASP A 220 -4.70 3.13 -20.33
CA ASP A 220 -3.78 2.66 -19.28
C ASP A 220 -2.67 3.72 -19.17
N ALA A 221 -2.33 4.14 -17.95
CA ALA A 221 -1.39 5.22 -17.65
C ALA A 221 -0.78 5.07 -16.25
#